data_AF-A0A3D6EIT3-F1
#
_entry.id   AF-A0A3D6EIT3-F1
#
_cell.length_a   1.000
_cell.length_b   1.000
_cell.length_c   1.000
_cell.angle_alpha   90.00
_cell.angle_beta   90.00
_cell.angle_gamma   90.00
#
_symmetry.space_group_name_H-M   'P 1'
#
loop_
_entity.id
_entity.type
_entity.pdbx_description
1 polymer ?
#
loop_
_entity_poly.entity_id
_entity_poly.type
_entity_poly.pdbx_seq_one_letter_code
_entity_poly.pdbx_strand_id
1 'polypeptide(L)' 'MARLAGVNPLGRLGSESEVAALAAHLLSGESGWTTGAVIPIDGGADAVY' A
#
# COMPACT_ATOMS: atom_id res chain seq x y z
N MET A 1 10.98 -18.39 -2.26
CA MET A 1 9.71 -17.62 -2.38
C MET A 1 8.89 -17.59 -1.09
N ALA A 2 8.89 -18.62 -0.25
CA ALA A 2 8.18 -18.62 1.05
C ALA A 2 8.64 -17.54 2.07
N ARG A 3 9.86 -16.99 1.94
CA ARG A 3 10.42 -16.01 2.88
C ARG A 3 9.81 -14.60 2.79
N LEU A 4 9.10 -14.29 1.69
CA LEU A 4 8.47 -12.98 1.49
C LEU A 4 7.01 -12.93 1.96
N ALA A 5 6.35 -14.06 2.19
CA ALA A 5 4.95 -14.08 2.62
C ALA A 5 4.79 -13.70 4.11
N GLY A 6 5.78 -13.99 4.96
CA GLY A 6 5.75 -13.64 6.39
C GLY A 6 6.19 -12.22 6.73
N VAL A 7 6.41 -11.34 5.74
CA VAL A 7 6.97 -9.99 5.96
C VAL A 7 5.90 -8.93 6.18
N ASN A 8 4.64 -9.23 5.90
CA ASN A 8 3.53 -8.31 6.13
C ASN A 8 2.27 -9.05 6.63
N PRO A 9 1.41 -8.39 7.41
CA PRO A 9 0.15 -8.95 7.92
C PRO A 9 -0.78 -9.57 6.88
N LEU A 10 -0.74 -9.14 5.62
CA LEU A 10 -1.56 -9.73 4.56
C LEU A 10 -1.05 -11.10 4.08
N GLY A 11 0.14 -11.53 4.50
CA GLY A 11 0.63 -12.88 4.22
C GLY A 11 1.01 -13.12 2.75
N ARG A 12 1.13 -12.06 1.94
CA ARG A 12 1.41 -12.16 0.50
C ARG A 12 2.19 -10.95 -0.02
N LEU A 13 2.78 -11.13 -1.19
CA LEU A 13 3.29 -10.00 -1.97
C LEU A 13 2.13 -9.19 -2.54
N GLY A 14 2.26 -7.86 -2.49
CA GLY A 14 1.42 -6.95 -3.25
C GLY A 14 1.71 -7.06 -4.75
N SER A 15 0.78 -6.58 -5.58
CA SER A 15 1.00 -6.43 -7.02
C SER A 15 1.17 -4.98 -7.43
N GLU A 16 1.75 -4.77 -8.61
CA GLU A 16 1.92 -3.44 -9.22
C GLU A 16 0.58 -2.74 -9.44
N SER A 17 -0.48 -3.51 -9.72
CA SER A 17 -1.84 -2.99 -9.92
C SER A 17 -2.41 -2.36 -8.64
N GLU A 18 -2.04 -2.87 -7.46
CA GLU A 18 -2.50 -2.32 -6.17
C GLU A 18 -1.85 -0.96 -5.90
N VAL A 19 -0.57 -0.83 -6.21
CA VAL A 19 0.15 0.46 -6.15
C VAL A 19 -0.44 1.46 -7.15
N ALA A 20 -0.69 1.02 -8.39
CA ALA A 20 -1.31 1.86 -9.40
C ALA A 20 -2.72 2.33 -8.99
N ALA A 21 -3.51 1.46 -8.35
CA ALA A 21 -4.85 1.80 -7.88
C ALA A 21 -4.83 2.89 -6.78
N LEU A 22 -3.92 2.78 -5.80
CA LEU A 22 -3.76 3.83 -4.78
C LEU A 22 -3.32 5.15 -5.41
N ALA A 23 -2.33 5.11 -6.33
CA ALA A 23 -1.88 6.31 -7.02
C ALA A 23 -3.03 6.97 -7.83
N ALA A 24 -3.82 6.17 -8.55
CA ALA A 24 -4.97 6.67 -9.30
C ALA A 24 -6.02 7.30 -8.37
N HIS A 25 -6.29 6.71 -7.21
CA HIS A 25 -7.20 7.28 -6.22
C HIS A 25 -6.69 8.63 -5.68
N LEU A 26 -5.40 8.71 -5.32
CA LEU A 26 -4.79 9.94 -4.80
C LEU A 26 -4.72 11.07 -5.84
N LEU A 27 -4.60 10.72 -7.12
CA LEU A 27 -4.65 11.67 -8.23
C LEU A 27 -6.07 12.06 -8.67
N SER A 28 -7.09 11.33 -8.19
CA SER A 28 -8.50 11.60 -8.53
C SER A 28 -9.08 12.75 -7.70
N GLY A 29 -10.21 13.29 -8.16
CA GLY A 29 -10.96 14.32 -7.43
C GLY A 29 -11.48 13.87 -6.06
N GLU A 30 -11.64 12.55 -5.85
CA GLU A 30 -12.10 11.99 -4.57
C GLU A 30 -11.10 12.24 -3.42
N SER A 31 -9.83 12.45 -3.75
CA SER A 31 -8.77 12.73 -2.78
C SER A 31 -8.51 14.23 -2.56
N GLY A 32 -9.42 15.11 -2.98
CA GLY A 32 -9.20 16.56 -3.03
C GLY A 32 -8.82 17.25 -1.70
N TRP A 33 -9.01 16.59 -0.56
CA TRP A 33 -8.61 17.09 0.76
C TRP A 33 -7.45 16.31 1.40
N THR A 34 -6.88 15.32 0.70
CA THR A 34 -5.78 14.49 1.19
C THR A 34 -4.46 15.07 0.69
N THR A 35 -3.68 15.68 1.59
CA THR A 35 -2.36 16.25 1.27
C THR A 35 -1.40 16.14 2.46
N GLY A 36 -0.09 16.22 2.20
CA GLY A 36 0.95 16.21 3.24
C GLY A 36 1.11 14.89 4.00
N ALA A 37 0.52 13.80 3.50
CA ALA A 37 0.53 12.50 4.16
C ALA A 37 1.44 11.50 3.43
N VAL A 38 2.06 10.60 4.22
CA VAL A 38 2.68 9.37 3.72
C VAL A 38 1.67 8.24 3.94
N ILE A 39 1.28 7.54 2.87
CA ILE A 39 0.32 6.44 2.93
C ILE A 39 1.07 5.15 2.59
N PRO A 40 1.34 4.28 3.58
CA PRO A 40 2.00 2.99 3.33
C PRO A 40 1.14 2.06 2.47
N ILE A 41 1.78 1.37 1.53
CA ILE A 41 1.16 0.32 0.71
C ILE A 41 2.07 -0.91 0.66
N ASP A 42 2.24 -1.56 1.81
CA ASP A 42 3.23 -2.61 2.04
C ASP A 42 2.61 -3.89 2.64
N GLY A 43 1.28 -3.99 2.61
CA GLY A 43 0.54 -5.07 3.26
C GLY A 43 0.55 -5.00 4.78
N GLY A 44 0.94 -3.85 5.36
CA GLY A 44 0.99 -3.59 6.80
C GLY A 44 2.34 -3.89 7.45
N ALA A 45 3.42 -4.03 6.68
CA ALA A 45 4.74 -4.38 7.21
C ALA A 45 5.28 -3.33 8.19
N ASP A 46 5.15 -2.04 7.85
CA ASP A 46 5.61 -0.91 8.66
C ASP A 46 4.80 -0.75 9.97
N ALA A 47 3.58 -1.29 10.03
CA ALA A 47 2.73 -1.20 11.22
C ALA A 47 3.06 -2.26 12.29
N VAL A 48 3.87 -3.27 11.95
CA VAL A 48 4.21 -4.39 12.84
C VAL A 48 5.70 -4.51 13.14
N TYR A 49 6.50 -3.55 12.69
CA TYR A 49 7.93 -3.43 12.99
C TYR A 49 8.18 -2.21 13.88
#